data_AF-A4V7J1-F1
#
_entry.id   AF-A4V7J1-F1
#
_cell.length_a   1.000
_cell.length_b   1.000
_cell.length_c   1.000
_cell.angle_alpha   90.00
_cell.angle_beta   90.00
_cell.angle_gamma   90.00
#
_symmetry.space_group_name_H-M   'P 1'
#
loop_
_entity.id
_entity.type
_entity.pdbx_description
1 polymer ?
#
loop_
_entity_poly.entity_id
_entity_poly.type
_entity_poly.pdbx_seq_one_letter_code
_entity_poly.pdbx_strand_id
1 'polypeptide(L)'
;MFLGPEQYSAALERMVAEESSLDIAVAFWGKGAEMKVHPDKTKPIRIVCNLLSGGTNPWVIARFLKRAELNSNIQIRQCDQLHAKVLVGRSQAIIGSANISANGLGLDGDETGRWIEAGVHTVAIEEVESARAWFDQLWNTASVRVITRDDVAKAIVAYKRHRGTRPDCSSTGPFSFSKFTPADLIDRDAYGLLYVSGPSDDAKEATARHAAAESKALGAIPGKGTERWSFECWPEDLNTTGKVEYLAMLWNEEKANVVVDGPCVMTATQLEFTYSAGGQPGWLDLARPTSTLIGHSLNKMECRALARELKPYMQTVWDESEILDEGMRRIHLSHIAEILER
;
A
#
# COMPACT_ATOMS: atom_id res chain seq x y z
N MET A 1 -27.67 16.83 -13.99
CA MET A 1 -27.45 15.46 -14.51
C MET A 1 -26.92 14.60 -13.38
N PHE A 2 -27.56 13.48 -13.09
CA PHE A 2 -27.03 12.51 -12.12
C PHE A 2 -25.73 11.88 -12.64
N LEU A 3 -24.74 11.71 -11.76
CA LEU A 3 -23.47 11.06 -12.03
C LEU A 3 -23.39 9.78 -11.20
N GLY A 4 -23.29 8.64 -11.89
CA GLY A 4 -22.88 7.37 -11.29
C GLY A 4 -21.36 7.17 -11.40
N PRO A 5 -20.85 6.01 -10.93
CA PRO A 5 -19.41 5.74 -10.85
C PRO A 5 -18.67 5.89 -12.19
N GLU A 6 -19.27 5.40 -13.27
CA GLU A 6 -18.66 5.43 -14.61
C GLU A 6 -18.61 6.83 -15.23
N GLN A 7 -19.52 7.73 -14.83
CA GLN A 7 -19.57 9.08 -15.41
C GLN A 7 -18.69 10.09 -14.66
N TYR A 8 -18.24 9.78 -13.45
CA TYR A 8 -17.56 10.73 -12.57
C TYR A 8 -16.23 11.25 -13.14
N SER A 9 -15.33 10.36 -13.59
CA SER A 9 -14.03 10.78 -14.14
C SER A 9 -14.22 11.61 -15.40
N ALA A 10 -15.10 11.19 -16.31
CA ALA A 10 -15.38 11.90 -17.55
C ALA A 10 -16.00 13.29 -17.30
N ALA A 11 -16.90 13.41 -16.32
CA ALA A 11 -17.49 14.70 -15.95
C ALA A 11 -16.45 15.65 -15.35
N LEU A 12 -15.56 15.14 -14.49
CA LEU A 12 -14.44 15.91 -13.93
C LEU A 12 -13.50 16.40 -15.02
N GLU A 13 -13.05 15.53 -15.91
CA GLU A 13 -12.13 15.86 -16.99
C GLU A 13 -12.71 16.93 -17.91
N ARG A 14 -14.00 16.81 -18.24
CA ARG A 14 -14.72 17.82 -19.02
C ARG A 14 -14.76 19.16 -18.30
N MET A 15 -15.14 19.18 -17.02
CA MET A 15 -15.20 20.41 -16.23
C MET A 15 -13.82 21.09 -16.15
N VAL A 16 -12.74 20.33 -15.94
CA VAL A 16 -11.36 20.85 -15.89
C VAL A 16 -10.93 21.44 -17.24
N ALA A 17 -11.36 20.84 -18.35
CA ALA A 17 -11.07 21.34 -19.69
C ALA A 17 -11.83 22.65 -19.98
N GLU A 18 -13.12 22.69 -19.70
CA GLU A 18 -14.04 23.78 -20.07
C GLU A 18 -13.93 25.01 -19.17
N GLU A 19 -13.72 24.82 -17.87
CA GLU A 19 -13.73 25.93 -16.92
C GLU A 19 -12.41 26.72 -16.94
N SER A 20 -12.53 28.05 -16.89
CA SER A 20 -11.36 28.94 -16.86
C SER A 20 -10.67 28.98 -15.50
N SER A 21 -11.39 28.62 -14.44
CA SER A 21 -10.93 28.59 -13.05
C SER A 21 -11.74 27.58 -12.26
N LEU A 22 -11.14 26.99 -11.23
CA LEU A 22 -11.82 26.00 -10.39
C LEU A 22 -11.65 26.28 -8.90
N ASP A 23 -12.75 26.14 -8.18
CA ASP A 23 -12.80 26.11 -6.73
C ASP A 23 -13.17 24.70 -6.29
N ILE A 24 -12.32 24.09 -5.47
CA ILE A 24 -12.42 22.68 -5.10
C ILE A 24 -12.43 22.56 -3.58
N ALA A 25 -13.55 22.16 -3.01
CA ALA A 25 -13.70 21.78 -1.61
C ALA A 25 -13.90 20.28 -1.52
N VAL A 26 -12.79 19.54 -1.49
CA VAL A 26 -12.78 18.08 -1.43
C VAL A 26 -11.91 17.63 -0.28
N ALA A 27 -12.49 16.80 0.60
CA ALA A 27 -11.85 16.36 1.82
C ALA A 27 -10.55 15.58 1.58
N PHE A 28 -10.62 14.50 0.78
CA PHE A 28 -9.52 13.54 0.63
C PHE A 28 -8.96 13.51 -0.79
N TRP A 29 -7.64 13.38 -0.88
CA TRP A 29 -6.89 13.43 -2.13
C TRP A 29 -5.98 12.21 -2.26
N GLY A 30 -6.02 11.53 -3.42
CA GLY A 30 -5.20 10.37 -3.72
C GLY A 30 -4.07 10.67 -4.71
N LYS A 31 -3.20 9.68 -4.92
CA LYS A 31 -2.09 9.77 -5.89
C LYS A 31 -2.63 10.16 -7.28
N GLY A 32 -1.90 11.02 -8.00
CA GLY A 32 -2.26 11.46 -9.35
C GLY A 32 -3.35 12.54 -9.43
N ALA A 33 -4.03 12.87 -8.32
CA ALA A 33 -5.11 13.85 -8.29
C ALA A 33 -4.70 15.22 -8.87
N GLU A 34 -3.48 15.69 -8.57
CA GLU A 34 -3.00 16.98 -9.04
C GLU A 34 -2.84 17.08 -10.56
N MET A 35 -2.69 15.95 -11.24
CA MET A 35 -2.59 15.89 -12.70
C MET A 35 -3.98 15.85 -13.34
N LYS A 36 -4.97 15.20 -12.70
CA LYS A 36 -6.34 15.17 -13.21
C LYS A 36 -7.06 16.51 -13.05
N VAL A 37 -6.94 17.18 -11.90
CA VAL A 37 -7.72 18.41 -11.63
C VAL A 37 -7.02 19.70 -12.03
N HIS A 38 -5.71 19.66 -12.25
CA HIS A 38 -4.93 20.84 -12.63
C HIS A 38 -3.82 20.47 -13.63
N PRO A 39 -4.17 19.94 -14.82
CA PRO A 39 -3.21 19.61 -15.87
C PRO A 39 -2.59 20.88 -16.48
N ASP A 40 -3.41 21.91 -16.72
CA ASP A 40 -2.96 23.23 -17.14
C ASP A 40 -2.64 24.10 -15.92
N LYS A 41 -1.35 24.27 -15.65
CA LYS A 41 -0.84 24.99 -14.48
C LYS A 41 -1.07 26.51 -14.56
N THR A 42 -1.54 27.03 -15.69
CA THR A 42 -1.81 28.46 -15.88
C THR A 42 -3.19 28.88 -15.37
N LYS A 43 -4.16 27.95 -15.36
CA LYS A 43 -5.53 28.21 -14.89
C LYS A 43 -5.56 28.47 -13.38
N PRO A 44 -6.31 29.47 -12.89
CA PRO A 44 -6.52 29.68 -11.47
C PRO A 44 -7.24 28.51 -10.80
N ILE A 45 -6.79 28.16 -9.59
CA ILE A 45 -7.39 27.11 -8.78
C ILE A 45 -7.31 27.43 -7.29
N ARG A 46 -8.43 27.27 -6.57
CA ARG A 46 -8.49 27.33 -5.11
C ARG A 46 -8.90 25.98 -4.56
N ILE A 47 -8.13 25.45 -3.61
CA ILE A 47 -8.35 24.13 -3.03
C ILE A 47 -8.51 24.24 -1.52
N VAL A 48 -9.56 23.63 -0.97
CA VAL A 48 -9.69 23.33 0.46
C VAL A 48 -9.66 21.82 0.62
N CYS A 49 -8.80 21.31 1.50
CA CYS A 49 -8.65 19.88 1.81
C CYS A 49 -8.65 19.62 3.31
N ASN A 50 -8.85 18.35 3.71
CA ASN A 50 -8.66 17.92 5.09
C ASN A 50 -7.32 17.17 5.20
N LEU A 51 -6.23 17.93 5.33
CA LEU A 51 -4.87 17.42 5.28
C LEU A 51 -4.52 16.56 6.51
N LEU A 52 -4.97 16.97 7.69
CA LEU A 52 -4.54 16.35 8.95
C LEU A 52 -5.35 15.10 9.34
N SER A 53 -6.43 14.78 8.62
CA SER A 53 -7.26 13.60 8.86
C SER A 53 -6.51 12.26 8.72
N GLY A 54 -5.43 12.20 7.94
CA GLY A 54 -4.77 10.97 7.50
C GLY A 54 -5.42 10.29 6.28
N GLY A 55 -6.57 10.79 5.79
CA GLY A 55 -7.20 10.32 4.55
C GLY A 55 -6.65 10.98 3.28
N THR A 56 -5.98 12.12 3.42
CA THR A 56 -5.37 12.89 2.32
C THR A 56 -3.92 12.48 2.11
N ASN A 57 -3.54 12.13 0.88
CA ASN A 57 -2.16 11.89 0.50
C ASN A 57 -1.35 13.20 0.60
N PRO A 58 -0.41 13.31 1.56
CA PRO A 58 0.27 14.58 1.85
C PRO A 58 1.23 14.98 0.73
N TRP A 59 1.72 14.04 -0.07
CA TRP A 59 2.62 14.32 -1.18
C TRP A 59 1.90 15.01 -2.35
N VAL A 60 0.60 14.76 -2.54
CA VAL A 60 -0.24 15.51 -3.50
C VAL A 60 -0.32 16.97 -3.09
N ILE A 61 -0.59 17.22 -1.82
CA ILE A 61 -0.72 18.56 -1.26
C ILE A 61 0.63 19.30 -1.30
N ALA A 62 1.73 18.62 -1.00
CA ALA A 62 3.07 19.16 -1.15
C ALA A 62 3.38 19.60 -2.60
N ARG A 63 2.92 18.83 -3.61
CA ARG A 63 3.05 19.22 -5.02
C ARG A 63 2.24 20.46 -5.35
N PHE A 64 1.01 20.60 -4.85
CA PHE A 64 0.24 21.83 -5.00
C PHE A 64 0.90 23.03 -4.33
N LEU A 65 1.42 22.87 -3.11
CA LEU A 65 2.16 23.94 -2.41
C LEU A 65 3.37 24.40 -3.22
N LYS A 66 4.16 23.48 -3.76
CA LYS A 66 5.30 23.81 -4.64
C LYS A 66 4.86 24.56 -5.90
N ARG A 67 3.70 24.23 -6.48
CA ARG A 67 3.14 24.99 -7.61
C ARG A 67 2.69 26.39 -7.18
N ALA A 68 2.08 26.52 -6.01
CA ALA A 68 1.61 27.79 -5.44
C ALA A 68 2.75 28.76 -5.11
N GLU A 69 3.93 28.25 -4.71
CA GLU A 69 5.14 29.06 -4.53
C GLU A 69 5.57 29.80 -5.81
N LEU A 70 5.25 29.25 -6.98
CA LEU A 70 5.64 29.78 -8.30
C LEU A 70 4.50 30.51 -9.02
N ASN A 71 3.25 30.30 -8.59
CA ASN A 71 2.06 30.85 -9.25
C ASN A 71 0.98 31.19 -8.21
N SER A 72 0.75 32.49 -8.00
CA SER A 72 -0.26 33.02 -7.06
C SER A 72 -1.71 32.68 -7.44
N ASN A 73 -1.95 32.25 -8.68
CA ASN A 73 -3.26 31.76 -9.12
C ASN A 73 -3.57 30.36 -8.57
N ILE A 74 -2.62 29.69 -7.92
CA ILE A 74 -2.79 28.38 -7.29
C ILE A 74 -2.79 28.59 -5.78
N GLN A 75 -3.91 28.29 -5.14
CA GLN A 75 -4.07 28.47 -3.71
C GLN A 75 -4.60 27.19 -3.07
N ILE A 76 -3.99 26.78 -1.97
CA ILE A 76 -4.42 25.60 -1.22
C ILE A 76 -4.45 25.89 0.27
N ARG A 77 -5.56 25.51 0.90
CA ARG A 77 -5.84 25.69 2.31
C ARG A 77 -6.35 24.39 2.91
N GLN A 78 -6.32 24.33 4.24
CA GLN A 78 -6.75 23.16 4.98
C GLN A 78 -7.91 23.49 5.93
N CYS A 79 -8.78 22.52 6.16
CA CYS A 79 -9.87 22.59 7.13
C CYS A 79 -10.10 21.21 7.76
N ASP A 80 -9.93 21.12 9.08
CA ASP A 80 -10.04 19.84 9.83
C ASP A 80 -11.47 19.27 9.82
N GLN A 81 -12.48 20.12 9.58
CA GLN A 81 -13.89 19.74 9.56
C GLN A 81 -14.40 19.44 8.14
N LEU A 82 -13.56 19.60 7.11
CA LEU A 82 -14.01 19.42 5.74
C LEU A 82 -14.27 17.93 5.46
N HIS A 83 -15.51 17.63 5.08
CA HIS A 83 -15.91 16.35 4.51
C HIS A 83 -16.67 16.48 3.17
N ALA A 84 -16.77 17.71 2.62
CA ALA A 84 -17.44 17.95 1.36
C ALA A 84 -16.66 17.35 0.17
N LYS A 85 -17.35 17.15 -0.96
CA LYS A 85 -16.77 16.85 -2.26
C LYS A 85 -17.47 17.68 -3.33
N VAL A 86 -17.03 18.92 -3.43
CA VAL A 86 -17.63 19.95 -4.28
C VAL A 86 -16.54 20.53 -5.19
N LEU A 87 -16.83 20.56 -6.48
CA LEU A 87 -16.07 21.30 -7.48
C LEU A 87 -17.01 22.31 -8.10
N VAL A 88 -16.56 23.56 -8.19
CA VAL A 88 -17.34 24.63 -8.78
C VAL A 88 -16.46 25.48 -9.69
N GLY A 89 -16.92 25.67 -10.92
CA GLY A 89 -16.34 26.56 -11.90
C GLY A 89 -17.19 27.83 -12.03
N ARG A 90 -17.01 28.53 -13.14
CA ARG A 90 -17.81 29.70 -13.49
C ARG A 90 -19.19 29.32 -14.01
N SER A 91 -19.31 28.25 -14.78
CA SER A 91 -20.56 27.90 -15.47
C SER A 91 -21.17 26.56 -15.06
N GLN A 92 -20.41 25.74 -14.34
CA GLN A 92 -20.88 24.41 -13.91
C GLN A 92 -20.35 24.03 -12.53
N ALA A 93 -21.01 23.06 -11.90
CA ALA A 93 -20.61 22.47 -10.63
C ALA A 93 -20.77 20.95 -10.63
N ILE A 94 -19.91 20.26 -9.87
CA ILE A 94 -20.01 18.83 -9.56
C ILE A 94 -20.06 18.69 -8.05
N ILE A 95 -21.12 18.05 -7.54
CA ILE A 95 -21.38 17.87 -6.12
C ILE A 95 -21.73 16.40 -5.88
N GLY A 96 -21.10 15.73 -4.92
CA GLY A 96 -21.52 14.39 -4.53
C GLY A 96 -20.63 13.70 -3.50
N SER A 97 -20.51 12.38 -3.61
CA SER A 97 -19.80 11.54 -2.62
C SER A 97 -18.33 11.29 -2.96
N ALA A 98 -17.94 11.39 -4.23
CA ALA A 98 -16.60 11.02 -4.70
C ALA A 98 -15.50 11.99 -4.23
N ASN A 99 -14.51 11.47 -3.49
CA ASN A 99 -13.26 12.20 -3.23
C ASN A 99 -12.34 12.15 -4.46
N ILE A 100 -11.39 13.10 -4.58
CA ILE A 100 -10.40 13.10 -5.67
C ILE A 100 -9.27 12.13 -5.34
N SER A 101 -9.58 10.84 -5.35
CA SER A 101 -8.68 9.77 -4.96
C SER A 101 -8.90 8.53 -5.83
N ALA A 102 -7.95 7.61 -5.80
CA ALA A 102 -8.03 6.35 -6.52
C ALA A 102 -9.38 5.63 -6.25
N ASN A 103 -9.72 5.45 -4.97
CA ASN A 103 -11.00 4.90 -4.52
C ASN A 103 -12.28 5.63 -4.98
N GLY A 104 -12.22 6.94 -5.23
CA GLY A 104 -13.40 7.77 -5.55
C GLY A 104 -13.54 8.14 -7.03
N LEU A 105 -12.44 8.13 -7.80
CA LEU A 105 -12.41 8.53 -9.21
C LEU A 105 -11.65 7.52 -10.10
N GLY A 106 -11.23 6.37 -9.59
CA GLY A 106 -10.40 5.40 -10.33
C GLY A 106 -9.10 6.03 -10.83
N LEU A 107 -8.41 6.81 -9.98
CA LEU A 107 -7.19 7.53 -10.37
C LEU A 107 -5.99 6.61 -10.64
N ASP A 108 -5.94 5.42 -10.06
CA ASP A 108 -4.94 4.39 -10.35
C ASP A 108 -5.59 3.38 -11.32
N GLY A 109 -5.08 3.32 -12.54
CA GLY A 109 -5.71 2.85 -13.78
C GLY A 109 -6.32 1.43 -13.91
N ASP A 110 -6.60 0.72 -12.83
CA ASP A 110 -7.42 -0.52 -12.81
C ASP A 110 -8.33 -0.59 -11.56
N GLU A 111 -8.36 0.48 -10.75
CA GLU A 111 -9.31 0.62 -9.66
C GLU A 111 -10.70 0.92 -10.20
N THR A 112 -11.49 -0.13 -10.48
CA THR A 112 -12.94 0.00 -10.32
C THR A 112 -13.18 0.48 -8.90
N GLY A 113 -13.63 1.73 -8.76
CA GLY A 113 -13.97 2.34 -7.49
C GLY A 113 -14.76 1.36 -6.64
N ARG A 114 -14.14 0.86 -5.57
CA ARG A 114 -14.79 -0.09 -4.65
C ARG A 114 -16.05 0.51 -4.02
N TRP A 115 -16.14 1.83 -4.03
CA TRP A 115 -17.27 2.59 -3.53
C TRP A 115 -18.20 2.92 -4.68
N ILE A 116 -19.49 2.66 -4.45
CA ILE A 116 -20.55 3.11 -5.35
C ILE A 116 -20.74 4.61 -5.09
N GLU A 117 -20.19 5.43 -5.97
CA GLU A 117 -20.27 6.89 -5.88
C GLU A 117 -21.52 7.44 -6.56
N ALA A 118 -22.04 8.55 -6.03
CA ALA A 118 -23.20 9.25 -6.58
C ALA A 118 -23.01 10.77 -6.48
N GLY A 119 -23.40 11.48 -7.54
CA GLY A 119 -23.34 12.93 -7.58
C GLY A 119 -24.27 13.57 -8.59
N VAL A 120 -24.13 14.89 -8.68
CA VAL A 120 -24.85 15.73 -9.62
C VAL A 120 -23.84 16.64 -10.31
N HIS A 121 -23.88 16.64 -11.64
CA HIS A 121 -23.34 17.71 -12.46
C HIS A 121 -24.45 18.69 -12.79
N THR A 122 -24.23 19.97 -12.58
CA THR A 122 -25.22 21.02 -12.88
C THR A 122 -24.61 22.19 -13.64
N VAL A 123 -25.42 22.75 -14.53
CA VAL A 123 -25.18 24.01 -15.26
C VAL A 123 -26.28 25.03 -14.97
N ALA A 124 -27.19 24.71 -14.02
CA ALA A 124 -28.24 25.62 -13.61
C ALA A 124 -27.60 26.80 -12.87
N ILE A 125 -27.78 28.01 -13.40
CA ILE A 125 -27.12 29.23 -12.93
C ILE A 125 -27.32 29.42 -11.42
N GLU A 126 -28.54 29.23 -10.92
CA GLU A 126 -28.86 29.40 -9.50
C GLU A 126 -28.09 28.41 -8.60
N GLU A 127 -27.96 27.14 -9.02
CA GLU A 127 -27.22 26.12 -8.26
C GLU A 127 -25.71 26.38 -8.30
N VAL A 128 -25.18 26.79 -9.46
CA VAL A 128 -23.76 27.12 -9.61
C VAL A 128 -23.40 28.35 -8.76
N GLU A 129 -24.18 29.43 -8.83
CA GLU A 129 -23.95 30.62 -8.00
C GLU A 129 -24.09 30.33 -6.51
N SER A 130 -25.05 29.46 -6.12
CA SER A 130 -25.18 29.01 -4.73
C SER A 130 -23.94 28.24 -4.25
N ALA A 131 -23.43 27.31 -5.08
CA ALA A 131 -22.22 26.56 -4.77
C ALA A 131 -20.96 27.46 -4.68
N ARG A 132 -20.85 28.46 -5.57
CA ARG A 132 -19.77 29.47 -5.53
C ARG A 132 -19.85 30.31 -4.24
N ALA A 133 -21.04 30.81 -3.90
CA ALA A 133 -21.25 31.58 -2.69
C ALA A 133 -20.92 30.77 -1.42
N TRP A 134 -21.33 29.51 -1.38
CA TRP A 134 -20.97 28.59 -0.31
C TRP A 134 -19.45 28.37 -0.22
N PHE A 135 -18.77 28.16 -1.35
CA PHE A 135 -17.32 28.01 -1.36
C PHE A 135 -16.62 29.26 -0.86
N ASP A 136 -17.05 30.45 -1.28
CA ASP A 136 -16.47 31.71 -0.82
C ASP A 136 -16.70 31.93 0.68
N GLN A 137 -17.86 31.55 1.21
CA GLN A 137 -18.11 31.57 2.66
C GLN A 137 -17.16 30.61 3.38
N LEU A 138 -17.04 29.37 2.90
CA LEU A 138 -16.10 28.38 3.44
C LEU A 138 -14.67 28.92 3.43
N TRP A 139 -14.20 29.44 2.29
CA TRP A 139 -12.84 29.94 2.07
C TRP A 139 -12.42 31.03 3.05
N ASN A 140 -13.38 31.85 3.47
CA ASN A 140 -13.18 32.98 4.37
C ASN A 140 -13.45 32.65 5.85
N THR A 141 -13.81 31.41 6.18
CA THR A 141 -13.99 30.99 7.59
C THR A 141 -12.65 30.88 8.32
N ALA A 142 -12.66 31.12 9.64
CA ALA A 142 -11.49 30.95 10.48
C ALA A 142 -10.97 29.49 10.53
N SER A 143 -11.83 28.51 10.25
CA SER A 143 -11.48 27.09 10.14
C SER A 143 -10.69 26.74 8.88
N VAL A 144 -10.68 27.61 7.86
CA VAL A 144 -9.93 27.41 6.62
C VAL A 144 -8.63 28.23 6.69
N ARG A 145 -7.51 27.54 6.88
CA ARG A 145 -6.21 28.17 7.12
C ARG A 145 -5.15 27.75 6.11
N VAL A 146 -4.10 28.56 6.02
CA VAL A 146 -2.90 28.25 5.22
C VAL A 146 -2.22 26.98 5.77
N ILE A 147 -1.68 26.17 4.86
CA ILE A 147 -0.91 24.97 5.19
C ILE A 147 0.54 25.35 5.43
N THR A 148 1.08 24.92 6.57
CA THR A 148 2.49 25.11 6.93
C THR A 148 3.32 23.87 6.60
N ARG A 149 4.65 23.98 6.62
CA ARG A 149 5.55 22.82 6.48
C ARG A 149 5.36 21.79 7.60
N ASP A 150 5.04 22.25 8.81
CA ASP A 150 4.77 21.39 9.96
C ASP A 150 3.46 20.59 9.76
N ASP A 151 2.44 21.19 9.16
CA ASP A 151 1.20 20.48 8.81
C ASP A 151 1.46 19.33 7.84
N VAL A 152 2.32 19.54 6.83
CA VAL A 152 2.70 18.49 5.88
C VAL A 152 3.45 17.36 6.60
N ALA A 153 4.38 17.68 7.50
CA ALA A 153 5.10 16.67 8.28
C ALA A 153 4.16 15.84 9.16
N LYS A 154 3.23 16.49 9.87
CA LYS A 154 2.19 15.82 10.67
C LYS A 154 1.28 14.94 9.80
N ALA A 155 0.90 15.42 8.63
CA ALA A 155 0.07 14.68 7.69
C ALA A 155 0.76 13.42 7.16
N ILE A 156 2.08 13.44 6.93
CA ILE A 156 2.85 12.24 6.56
C ILE A 156 2.73 11.15 7.64
N VAL A 157 2.87 11.52 8.90
CA VAL A 157 2.74 10.57 10.02
C VAL A 157 1.31 10.04 10.12
N ALA A 158 0.31 10.93 10.06
CA ALA A 158 -1.10 10.56 10.13
C ALA A 158 -1.51 9.64 8.97
N TYR A 159 -1.08 9.96 7.74
CA TYR A 159 -1.35 9.18 6.54
C TYR A 159 -0.75 7.77 6.64
N LYS A 160 0.52 7.64 7.04
CA LYS A 160 1.18 6.32 7.22
C LYS A 160 0.44 5.45 8.25
N ARG A 161 0.06 6.04 9.39
CA ARG A 161 -0.73 5.34 10.42
C ARG A 161 -2.09 4.88 9.89
N HIS A 162 -2.78 5.73 9.14
CA HIS A 162 -4.09 5.41 8.59
C HIS A 162 -4.01 4.30 7.52
N ARG A 163 -2.96 4.29 6.68
CA ARG A 163 -2.72 3.23 5.69
C ARG A 163 -2.55 1.86 6.35
N GLY A 164 -1.82 1.78 7.47
CA GLY A 164 -1.66 0.53 8.23
C GLY A 164 -2.93 0.01 8.94
N THR A 165 -4.00 0.81 9.00
CA THR A 165 -5.28 0.43 9.63
C THR A 165 -6.41 0.24 8.60
N ARG A 166 -6.07 0.20 7.32
CA ARG A 166 -7.06 0.01 6.26
C ARG A 166 -7.81 -1.31 6.45
N PRO A 167 -9.15 -1.28 6.42
CA PRO A 167 -9.96 -2.49 6.44
C PRO A 167 -9.51 -3.43 5.32
N ASP A 168 -9.45 -4.71 5.64
CA ASP A 168 -9.32 -5.74 4.63
C ASP A 168 -10.69 -5.91 3.94
N CYS A 169 -10.78 -5.43 2.71
CA CYS A 169 -11.99 -5.57 1.89
C CYS A 169 -11.89 -6.78 0.94
N SER A 170 -10.87 -7.61 1.07
CA SER A 170 -10.73 -8.79 0.23
C SER A 170 -11.78 -9.85 0.58
N SER A 171 -12.03 -10.76 -0.37
CA SER A 171 -13.01 -11.82 -0.18
C SER A 171 -12.57 -12.80 0.93
N THR A 172 -13.52 -13.18 1.79
CA THR A 172 -13.28 -14.16 2.86
C THR A 172 -12.69 -15.47 2.32
N GLY A 173 -11.82 -16.10 3.08
CA GLY A 173 -11.21 -17.41 2.75
C GLY A 173 -9.69 -17.34 2.63
N PRO A 174 -9.05 -18.34 2.00
CA PRO A 174 -7.59 -18.42 1.97
C PRO A 174 -6.96 -17.36 1.09
N PHE A 175 -5.69 -17.08 1.36
CA PHE A 175 -4.88 -16.14 0.60
C PHE A 175 -4.60 -16.68 -0.82
N SER A 176 -4.78 -15.82 -1.82
CA SER A 176 -4.39 -16.05 -3.22
C SER A 176 -4.23 -14.68 -3.88
N PHE A 177 -3.24 -14.50 -4.75
CA PHE A 177 -2.99 -13.21 -5.40
C PHE A 177 -4.19 -12.77 -6.26
N SER A 178 -4.93 -13.70 -6.86
CA SER A 178 -6.17 -13.44 -7.60
C SER A 178 -7.26 -12.69 -6.82
N LYS A 179 -7.17 -12.63 -5.48
CA LYS A 179 -8.13 -11.93 -4.61
C LYS A 179 -7.71 -10.51 -4.24
N PHE A 180 -6.47 -10.13 -4.55
CA PHE A 180 -5.89 -8.86 -4.17
C PHE A 180 -5.42 -8.11 -5.41
N THR A 181 -5.70 -6.82 -5.45
CA THR A 181 -4.99 -5.94 -6.39
C THR A 181 -3.65 -5.53 -5.78
N PRO A 182 -2.68 -5.05 -6.57
CA PRO A 182 -1.46 -4.44 -6.05
C PRO A 182 -1.72 -3.37 -4.99
N ALA A 183 -2.79 -2.57 -5.18
CA ALA A 183 -3.19 -1.52 -4.27
C ALA A 183 -3.67 -2.03 -2.90
N ASP A 184 -4.19 -3.27 -2.82
CA ASP A 184 -4.55 -3.89 -1.54
C ASP A 184 -3.33 -4.27 -0.71
N LEU A 185 -2.26 -4.65 -1.41
CA LEU A 185 -1.04 -5.17 -0.79
C LEU A 185 0.00 -4.08 -0.53
N ILE A 186 -0.02 -2.96 -1.27
CA ILE A 186 1.03 -1.91 -1.24
C ILE A 186 1.30 -1.31 0.14
N ASP A 187 0.34 -1.38 1.07
CA ASP A 187 0.43 -0.86 2.44
C ASP A 187 0.65 -1.92 3.51
N ARG A 188 0.70 -3.19 3.10
CA ARG A 188 0.90 -4.31 4.02
C ARG A 188 2.40 -4.54 4.12
N ASP A 189 2.93 -4.56 5.33
CA ASP A 189 4.32 -4.96 5.58
C ASP A 189 4.46 -6.48 5.36
N ALA A 190 4.33 -6.91 4.11
CA ALA A 190 4.31 -8.31 3.70
C ALA A 190 5.20 -8.52 2.47
N TYR A 191 6.12 -9.49 2.57
CA TYR A 191 7.16 -9.71 1.56
C TYR A 191 7.33 -11.20 1.24
N GLY A 192 7.66 -11.51 -0.01
CA GLY A 192 8.19 -12.81 -0.41
C GLY A 192 9.68 -12.91 -0.09
N LEU A 193 10.07 -14.02 0.55
CA LEU A 193 11.47 -14.43 0.70
C LEU A 193 11.72 -15.57 -0.28
N LEU A 194 12.58 -15.32 -1.26
CA LEU A 194 12.90 -16.24 -2.34
C LEU A 194 14.29 -16.83 -2.12
N TYR A 195 14.41 -18.15 -2.22
CA TYR A 195 15.69 -18.85 -2.10
C TYR A 195 15.78 -20.02 -3.08
N VAL A 196 17.01 -20.39 -3.45
CA VAL A 196 17.28 -21.53 -4.35
C VAL A 196 17.57 -22.83 -3.62
N SER A 197 18.01 -22.75 -2.37
CA SER A 197 18.38 -23.88 -1.52
C SER A 197 17.91 -23.67 -0.09
N GLY A 198 17.60 -24.78 0.57
CA GLY A 198 17.33 -24.78 2.01
C GLY A 198 18.63 -24.69 2.84
N PRO A 199 18.50 -24.58 4.17
CA PRO A 199 19.66 -24.50 5.06
C PRO A 199 20.58 -25.71 4.95
N SER A 200 21.87 -25.48 5.16
CA SER A 200 22.92 -26.49 5.26
C SER A 200 22.68 -27.43 6.44
N ASP A 201 23.36 -28.58 6.44
CA ASP A 201 23.21 -29.56 7.53
C ASP A 201 23.77 -29.02 8.85
N ASP A 202 24.83 -28.21 8.80
CA ASP A 202 25.37 -27.50 9.97
C ASP A 202 24.33 -26.50 10.54
N ALA A 203 23.65 -25.76 9.66
CA ALA A 203 22.58 -24.83 10.03
C ALA A 203 21.36 -25.54 10.65
N LYS A 204 20.96 -26.69 10.10
CA LYS A 204 19.91 -27.53 10.66
C LYS A 204 20.31 -28.05 12.03
N GLU A 205 21.56 -28.47 12.21
CA GLU A 205 22.06 -28.96 13.49
C GLU A 205 22.09 -27.84 14.54
N ALA A 206 22.57 -26.65 14.20
CA ALA A 206 22.56 -25.48 15.09
C ALA A 206 21.12 -25.13 15.52
N THR A 207 20.17 -25.15 14.59
CA THR A 207 18.74 -24.93 14.88
C THR A 207 18.19 -26.01 15.82
N ALA A 208 18.52 -27.28 15.60
CA ALA A 208 18.09 -28.38 16.45
C ALA A 208 18.69 -28.30 17.86
N ARG A 209 19.96 -27.91 17.99
CA ARG A 209 20.62 -27.67 19.29
C ARG A 209 19.92 -26.56 20.06
N HIS A 210 19.59 -25.46 19.39
CA HIS A 210 18.85 -24.35 20.00
C HIS A 210 17.45 -24.77 20.46
N ALA A 211 16.68 -25.46 19.60
CA ALA A 211 15.35 -25.95 19.95
C ALA A 211 15.38 -26.92 21.15
N ALA A 212 16.39 -27.78 21.23
CA ALA A 212 16.58 -28.68 22.37
C ALA A 212 16.94 -27.93 23.66
N ALA A 213 17.72 -26.85 23.58
CA ALA A 213 18.04 -25.99 24.73
C ALA A 213 16.80 -25.21 25.21
N GLU A 214 16.03 -24.64 24.28
CA GLU A 214 14.77 -23.92 24.56
C GLU A 214 13.74 -24.85 25.24
N SER A 215 13.56 -26.07 24.73
CA SER A 215 12.66 -27.07 25.30
C SER A 215 13.04 -27.49 26.73
N LYS A 216 14.35 -27.64 27.00
CA LYS A 216 14.86 -27.92 28.36
C LYS A 216 14.61 -26.75 29.32
N ALA A 217 14.80 -25.52 28.86
CA ALA A 217 14.59 -24.32 29.68
C ALA A 217 13.11 -24.09 30.03
N LEU A 218 12.20 -24.39 29.12
CA LEU A 218 10.75 -24.18 29.29
C LEU A 218 10.03 -25.35 30.00
N GLY A 219 10.73 -26.43 30.36
CA GLY A 219 10.11 -27.64 30.94
C GLY A 219 9.09 -28.31 30.01
N ALA A 220 9.22 -28.11 28.69
CA ALA A 220 8.28 -28.60 27.70
C ALA A 220 8.43 -30.12 27.49
N ILE A 221 7.31 -30.79 27.21
CA ILE A 221 7.27 -32.24 26.93
C ILE A 221 8.07 -32.53 25.63
N PRO A 222 8.94 -33.55 25.59
CA PRO A 222 9.65 -33.95 24.38
C PRO A 222 8.67 -34.19 23.23
N GLY A 223 8.85 -33.48 22.11
CA GLY A 223 7.99 -33.60 20.91
C GLY A 223 6.91 -32.53 20.73
N LYS A 224 6.72 -31.60 21.70
CA LYS A 224 5.92 -30.36 21.53
C LYS A 224 6.82 -29.12 21.45
N GLY A 225 7.79 -29.14 20.54
CA GLY A 225 8.61 -27.96 20.25
C GLY A 225 7.85 -26.94 19.41
N THR A 226 8.18 -25.66 19.56
CA THR A 226 7.74 -24.61 18.63
C THR A 226 8.46 -24.85 17.30
N GLU A 227 7.74 -25.08 16.20
CA GLU A 227 8.35 -25.19 14.88
C GLU A 227 9.11 -23.88 14.56
N ARG A 228 10.36 -24.01 14.11
CA ARG A 228 11.21 -22.89 13.70
C ARG A 228 11.70 -23.14 12.28
N TRP A 229 11.60 -22.13 11.44
CA TRP A 229 12.29 -22.10 10.16
C TRP A 229 13.59 -21.31 10.33
N SER A 230 14.64 -21.75 9.67
CA SER A 230 15.97 -21.18 9.77
C SER A 230 16.38 -20.57 8.43
N PHE A 231 16.72 -19.29 8.47
CA PHE A 231 17.20 -18.51 7.34
C PHE A 231 18.71 -18.29 7.53
N GLU A 232 19.50 -19.09 6.82
CA GLU A 232 20.96 -19.12 6.94
C GLU A 232 21.60 -17.97 6.17
N CYS A 233 22.43 -17.19 6.88
CA CYS A 233 23.23 -16.09 6.32
C CYS A 233 22.41 -15.07 5.51
N TRP A 234 21.15 -14.84 5.88
CA TRP A 234 20.38 -13.75 5.28
C TRP A 234 20.96 -12.39 5.72
N PRO A 235 20.86 -11.34 4.89
CA PRO A 235 21.55 -10.09 5.18
C PRO A 235 21.00 -9.36 6.41
N GLU A 236 21.86 -8.56 7.04
CA GLU A 236 21.55 -7.81 8.26
C GLU A 236 20.41 -6.79 8.10
N ASP A 237 20.10 -6.36 6.89
CA ASP A 237 19.02 -5.40 6.61
C ASP A 237 17.62 -6.06 6.58
N LEU A 238 17.55 -7.39 6.70
CA LEU A 238 16.29 -8.10 6.84
C LEU A 238 15.62 -7.73 8.16
N ASN A 239 14.35 -7.31 8.11
CA ASN A 239 13.63 -6.91 9.30
C ASN A 239 13.25 -8.13 10.16
N THR A 240 13.97 -8.33 11.26
CA THR A 240 13.74 -9.45 12.17
C THR A 240 12.79 -9.13 13.33
N THR A 241 12.22 -7.91 13.41
CA THR A 241 11.47 -7.39 14.58
C THR A 241 10.07 -7.99 14.78
N GLY A 242 9.66 -8.94 13.92
CA GLY A 242 8.36 -9.59 13.96
C GLY A 242 7.17 -8.72 13.53
N LYS A 243 7.43 -7.51 13.03
CA LYS A 243 6.40 -6.59 12.50
C LYS A 243 6.02 -6.89 11.05
N VAL A 244 6.88 -7.62 10.35
CA VAL A 244 6.75 -7.94 8.93
C VAL A 244 6.30 -9.40 8.81
N GLU A 245 5.34 -9.63 7.94
CA GLU A 245 4.93 -10.98 7.54
C GLU A 245 5.72 -11.41 6.29
N TYR A 246 6.25 -12.61 6.28
CA TYR A 246 7.02 -13.14 5.16
C TYR A 246 6.34 -14.35 4.54
N LEU A 247 6.38 -14.47 3.22
CA LEU A 247 5.99 -15.65 2.47
C LEU A 247 7.26 -16.34 1.94
N ALA A 248 7.64 -17.46 2.53
CA ALA A 248 8.83 -18.20 2.15
C ALA A 248 8.58 -19.08 0.92
N MET A 249 9.44 -18.95 -0.09
CA MET A 249 9.30 -19.66 -1.36
C MET A 249 10.66 -20.13 -1.88
N LEU A 250 10.73 -21.42 -2.21
CA LEU A 250 11.86 -22.04 -2.87
C LEU A 250 11.64 -21.98 -4.39
N TRP A 251 12.59 -21.41 -5.13
CA TRP A 251 12.61 -21.40 -6.59
C TRP A 251 13.73 -22.30 -7.11
N ASN A 252 13.36 -23.26 -7.95
CA ASN A 252 14.31 -24.07 -8.71
C ASN A 252 14.21 -23.69 -10.18
N GLU A 253 15.16 -22.89 -10.64
CA GLU A 253 15.24 -22.39 -12.02
C GLU A 253 15.39 -23.53 -13.04
N GLU A 254 16.27 -24.50 -12.77
CA GLU A 254 16.52 -25.64 -13.68
C GLU A 254 15.27 -26.46 -13.99
N LYS A 255 14.39 -26.63 -12.99
CA LYS A 255 13.15 -27.39 -13.10
C LYS A 255 11.93 -26.52 -13.36
N ALA A 256 12.13 -25.19 -13.48
CA ALA A 256 11.07 -24.19 -13.50
C ALA A 256 9.98 -24.47 -12.45
N ASN A 257 10.41 -24.77 -11.22
CA ASN A 257 9.52 -25.24 -10.16
C ASN A 257 9.60 -24.36 -8.92
N VAL A 258 8.42 -23.92 -8.45
CA VAL A 258 8.26 -23.16 -7.21
C VAL A 258 7.63 -24.03 -6.14
N VAL A 259 8.14 -23.93 -4.92
CA VAL A 259 7.52 -24.46 -3.71
C VAL A 259 7.26 -23.30 -2.77
N VAL A 260 6.01 -23.13 -2.37
CA VAL A 260 5.66 -22.17 -1.32
C VAL A 260 5.70 -22.94 0.00
N ASP A 261 6.64 -22.60 0.87
CA ASP A 261 6.76 -23.25 2.18
C ASP A 261 5.65 -22.72 3.12
N GLY A 262 5.33 -21.43 3.01
CA GLY A 262 4.19 -20.80 3.69
C GLY A 262 4.56 -19.49 4.37
N PRO A 263 3.67 -18.95 5.20
CA PRO A 263 3.91 -17.68 5.83
C PRO A 263 4.68 -17.85 7.14
N CYS A 264 5.52 -16.87 7.47
CA CYS A 264 6.29 -16.86 8.69
C CYS A 264 6.54 -15.43 9.19
N VAL A 265 6.94 -15.32 10.45
CA VAL A 265 7.34 -14.05 11.08
C VAL A 265 8.67 -14.27 11.79
N MET A 266 9.62 -13.36 11.57
CA MET A 266 10.93 -13.41 12.22
C MET A 266 10.82 -13.20 13.73
N THR A 267 11.70 -13.84 14.49
CA THR A 267 11.65 -13.87 15.96
C THR A 267 12.68 -12.97 16.65
N ALA A 268 13.42 -12.17 15.88
CA ALA A 268 14.59 -11.41 16.31
C ALA A 268 15.70 -12.28 16.98
N THR A 269 15.61 -13.59 16.83
CA THR A 269 16.60 -14.53 17.39
C THR A 269 17.58 -14.90 16.29
N GLN A 270 18.83 -14.48 16.48
CA GLN A 270 19.96 -14.84 15.65
C GLN A 270 20.84 -15.85 16.38
N LEU A 271 21.27 -16.89 15.67
CA LEU A 271 22.21 -17.88 16.18
C LEU A 271 23.49 -17.84 15.37
N GLU A 272 24.62 -17.75 16.05
CA GLU A 272 25.93 -17.92 15.42
C GLU A 272 26.33 -19.40 15.45
N PHE A 273 26.95 -19.87 14.36
CA PHE A 273 27.52 -21.21 14.27
C PHE A 273 28.80 -21.19 13.44
N THR A 274 29.47 -22.33 13.36
CA THR A 274 30.70 -22.49 12.58
C THR A 274 30.51 -23.67 11.65
N TYR A 275 30.82 -23.47 10.37
CA TYR A 275 30.74 -24.53 9.38
C TYR A 275 31.74 -25.64 9.71
N SER A 276 31.26 -26.89 9.72
CA SER A 276 32.10 -28.07 9.91
C SER A 276 33.10 -28.21 8.76
N ALA A 277 32.68 -27.80 7.55
CA ALA A 277 33.55 -27.62 6.39
C ALA A 277 34.19 -26.22 6.41
N GLY A 278 35.51 -26.17 6.60
CA GLY A 278 36.30 -24.94 6.41
C GLY A 278 36.33 -23.96 7.59
N GLY A 279 35.56 -24.20 8.67
CA GLY A 279 35.69 -23.49 9.94
C GLY A 279 35.29 -22.01 9.90
N GLN A 280 34.59 -21.58 8.84
CA GLN A 280 34.12 -20.19 8.72
C GLN A 280 32.92 -19.95 9.65
N PRO A 281 32.76 -18.73 10.19
CA PRO A 281 31.56 -18.36 10.93
C PRO A 281 30.36 -18.24 10.00
N GLY A 282 29.18 -18.59 10.51
CA GLY A 282 27.89 -18.37 9.86
C GLY A 282 26.83 -17.97 10.90
N TRP A 283 25.69 -17.46 10.45
CA TRP A 283 24.58 -17.10 11.32
C TRP A 283 23.24 -17.58 10.77
N LEU A 284 22.24 -17.64 11.65
CA LEU A 284 20.88 -18.09 11.35
C LEU A 284 19.88 -17.13 11.96
N ASP A 285 18.96 -16.64 11.15
CA ASP A 285 17.77 -15.96 11.63
C ASP A 285 16.62 -16.94 11.77
N LEU A 286 16.02 -16.98 12.97
CA LEU A 286 14.90 -17.87 13.24
C LEU A 286 13.57 -17.19 12.96
N ALA A 287 12.72 -17.88 12.21
CA ALA A 287 11.33 -17.51 12.00
C ALA A 287 10.37 -18.51 12.65
N ARG A 288 9.21 -18.02 13.01
CA ARG A 288 8.07 -18.83 13.45
C ARG A 288 7.08 -18.95 12.28
N PRO A 289 6.75 -20.17 11.83
CA PRO A 289 5.70 -20.37 10.85
C PRO A 289 4.36 -19.86 11.39
N THR A 290 3.55 -19.29 10.50
CA THR A 290 2.19 -18.86 10.80
C THR A 290 1.21 -19.66 9.94
N SER A 291 -0.06 -19.69 10.35
CA SER A 291 -1.14 -20.29 9.56
C SER A 291 -1.88 -19.26 8.71
N THR A 292 -1.44 -18.00 8.78
CA THR A 292 -2.08 -16.87 8.11
C THR A 292 -1.03 -15.95 7.49
N LEU A 293 -1.41 -15.35 6.37
CA LEU A 293 -0.71 -14.26 5.71
C LEU A 293 -1.71 -13.11 5.57
N ILE A 294 -1.38 -11.92 6.07
CA ILE A 294 -2.21 -10.71 6.07
C ILE A 294 -3.66 -10.94 6.57
N GLY A 295 -3.84 -11.85 7.52
CA GLY A 295 -5.15 -12.21 8.09
C GLY A 295 -5.90 -13.34 7.36
N HIS A 296 -5.37 -13.84 6.24
CA HIS A 296 -5.97 -14.93 5.46
C HIS A 296 -5.29 -16.26 5.72
N SER A 297 -6.06 -17.36 5.76
CA SER A 297 -5.48 -18.68 5.97
C SER A 297 -4.54 -19.08 4.82
N LEU A 298 -3.41 -19.69 5.18
CA LEU A 298 -2.48 -20.29 4.23
C LEU A 298 -1.89 -21.59 4.82
N ASN A 299 -2.64 -22.68 4.68
CA ASN A 299 -2.24 -24.03 5.06
C ASN A 299 -1.47 -24.73 3.93
N LYS A 300 -0.96 -25.95 4.18
CA LYS A 300 -0.18 -26.73 3.19
C LYS A 300 -0.90 -26.97 1.86
N MET A 301 -2.22 -27.12 1.86
CA MET A 301 -3.00 -27.29 0.62
C MET A 301 -3.06 -25.98 -0.17
N GLU A 302 -3.26 -24.87 0.54
CA GLU A 302 -3.31 -23.52 -0.01
C GLU A 302 -1.94 -23.08 -0.53
N CYS A 303 -0.84 -23.40 0.16
CA CYS A 303 0.52 -23.19 -0.35
C CYS A 303 0.75 -23.91 -1.69
N ARG A 304 0.25 -25.14 -1.86
CA ARG A 304 0.34 -25.85 -3.15
C ARG A 304 -0.52 -25.23 -4.25
N ALA A 305 -1.65 -24.62 -3.89
CA ALA A 305 -2.46 -23.87 -4.84
C ALA A 305 -1.73 -22.58 -5.25
N LEU A 306 -1.17 -21.86 -4.28
CA LEU A 306 -0.39 -20.63 -4.51
C LEU A 306 0.88 -20.91 -5.35
N ALA A 307 1.56 -22.03 -5.11
CA ALA A 307 2.69 -22.45 -5.95
C ALA A 307 2.26 -22.66 -7.42
N ARG A 308 1.06 -23.23 -7.66
CA ARG A 308 0.53 -23.39 -9.03
C ARG A 308 0.17 -22.05 -9.67
N GLU A 309 -0.36 -21.11 -8.87
CA GLU A 309 -0.68 -19.75 -9.29
C GLU A 309 0.59 -18.97 -9.70
N LEU A 310 1.67 -19.07 -8.91
CA LEU A 310 2.92 -18.35 -9.17
C LEU A 310 3.79 -18.96 -10.26
N LYS A 311 3.70 -20.27 -10.48
CA LYS A 311 4.60 -21.02 -11.39
C LYS A 311 4.80 -20.37 -12.77
N PRO A 312 3.77 -19.88 -13.48
CA PRO A 312 3.96 -19.28 -14.81
C PRO A 312 4.77 -17.97 -14.79
N TYR A 313 4.78 -17.28 -13.66
CA TYR A 313 5.36 -15.94 -13.50
C TYR A 313 6.66 -15.94 -12.68
N MET A 314 7.04 -17.09 -12.11
CA MET A 314 8.09 -17.15 -11.10
C MET A 314 9.46 -16.71 -11.63
N GLN A 315 9.76 -16.91 -12.91
CA GLN A 315 10.99 -16.37 -13.50
C GLN A 315 11.00 -14.83 -13.45
N THR A 316 9.91 -14.18 -13.87
CA THR A 316 9.78 -12.72 -13.81
C THR A 316 9.80 -12.20 -12.38
N VAL A 317 9.11 -12.89 -11.46
CA VAL A 317 9.16 -12.58 -10.03
C VAL A 317 10.60 -12.65 -9.53
N TRP A 318 11.35 -13.71 -9.87
CA TRP A 318 12.75 -13.86 -9.49
C TRP A 318 13.62 -12.71 -10.03
N ASP A 319 13.49 -12.41 -11.32
CA ASP A 319 14.31 -11.40 -12.01
C ASP A 319 14.04 -9.97 -11.51
N GLU A 320 12.79 -9.64 -11.18
CA GLU A 320 12.38 -8.32 -10.66
C GLU A 320 12.52 -8.18 -9.14
N SER A 321 12.88 -9.25 -8.43
CA SER A 321 13.11 -9.22 -6.99
C SER A 321 14.44 -8.55 -6.64
N GLU A 322 14.45 -7.89 -5.48
CA GLU A 322 15.66 -7.33 -4.88
C GLU A 322 16.65 -8.45 -4.56
N ILE A 323 17.88 -8.31 -5.05
CA ILE A 323 18.97 -9.24 -4.78
C ILE A 323 19.53 -8.89 -3.40
N LEU A 324 19.40 -9.83 -2.48
CA LEU A 324 19.95 -9.74 -1.13
C LEU A 324 21.35 -10.34 -1.08
N ASP A 325 21.48 -11.56 -1.60
CA ASP A 325 22.74 -12.27 -1.76
C ASP A 325 22.60 -13.32 -2.88
N GLU A 326 23.67 -14.07 -3.18
CA GLU A 326 23.65 -15.17 -4.14
C GLU A 326 22.55 -16.19 -3.78
N GLY A 327 21.55 -16.29 -4.66
CA GLY A 327 20.43 -17.22 -4.47
C GLY A 327 19.41 -16.78 -3.41
N MET A 328 19.50 -15.57 -2.87
CA MET A 328 18.55 -15.01 -1.89
C MET A 328 17.96 -13.70 -2.41
N ARG A 329 16.63 -13.62 -2.45
CA ARG A 329 15.94 -12.43 -2.93
C ARG A 329 14.74 -12.05 -2.07
N ARG A 330 14.37 -10.77 -2.13
CA ARG A 330 13.20 -10.19 -1.46
C ARG A 330 12.32 -9.48 -2.47
N ILE A 331 11.00 -9.62 -2.32
CA ILE A 331 10.04 -8.87 -3.12
C ILE A 331 8.81 -8.54 -2.30
N HIS A 332 8.27 -7.34 -2.48
CA HIS A 332 7.03 -6.95 -1.82
C HIS A 332 5.83 -7.68 -2.46
N LEU A 333 4.84 -8.13 -1.66
CA LEU A 333 3.72 -8.90 -2.21
C LEU A 333 2.90 -8.11 -3.24
N SER A 334 2.80 -6.78 -3.13
CA SER A 334 2.15 -5.98 -4.18
C SER A 334 2.87 -6.05 -5.53
N HIS A 335 4.19 -6.15 -5.52
CA HIS A 335 4.98 -6.22 -6.76
C HIS A 335 4.79 -7.59 -7.43
N ILE A 336 4.64 -8.65 -6.63
CA ILE A 336 4.21 -9.96 -7.15
C ILE A 336 2.83 -9.82 -7.83
N ALA A 337 1.86 -9.18 -7.18
CA ALA A 337 0.54 -8.96 -7.78
C ALA A 337 0.62 -8.16 -9.09
N GLU A 338 1.47 -7.12 -9.16
CA GLU A 338 1.69 -6.35 -10.39
C GLU A 338 2.23 -7.21 -11.53
N ILE A 339 3.12 -8.17 -11.23
CA ILE A 339 3.66 -9.09 -12.24
C ILE A 339 2.57 -10.05 -12.73
N LEU A 340 1.69 -10.51 -11.84
CA LEU A 340 0.62 -11.44 -12.18
C LEU A 340 -0.50 -10.80 -13.02
N GLU A 341 -0.63 -9.47 -12.99
CA GLU A 341 -1.61 -8.70 -13.79
C GLU A 341 -1.12 -8.37 -15.22
N ARG A 342 0.17 -8.57 -15.53
CA ARG A 342 0.75 -8.30 -16.86
C ARG A 342 0.43 -9.39 -17.89
#